data_AF-A0A353E2M7-F1
#
_entry.id   AF-A0A353E2M7-F1
#
_cell.length_a   1.000
_cell.length_b   1.000
_cell.length_c   1.000
_cell.angle_alpha   90.00
_cell.angle_beta   90.00
_cell.angle_gamma   90.00
#
_symmetry.space_group_name_H-M   'P 1'
#
loop_
_entity.id
_entity.type
_entity.pdbx_description
1 polymer ?
#
loop_
_entity_poly.entity_id
_entity_poly.type
_entity_poly.pdbx_seq_one_letter_code
_entity_poly.pdbx_strand_id
1 'polypeptide(L)'
;MNRYASKPLRNSYGAGCLELRAGVFWLVFLLTTYFPGVSNGLLHAGELPPQYAFEEILIDAATAEEPFATQYSSEAALDYLEAGARAWSQDKQCISCHTNGSYALVRPMLSASLGSSPEWLRAFLMEELEAYEAKQPEGLRKDIVPTQLAYLAAGLASWDRFHHQTISAETDRALRLMFKAQSEDGSFLNEDCWPPLESSHYQSATVAALAVALAPAWSKDLMPGDPVTAKLDRLIQFLKNTPAPHDYARVWLLWVDAWMPEWGLVETNQDWVQPLWDLQNSDGGWSMRSFADPEKWGDGSRADRLRSETSRQRQASDGHMTG
;
A
#
# COMPACT_ATOMS: atom_id res chain seq x y z
N MET A 1 26.29 16.91 -26.67
CA MET A 1 27.21 16.06 -25.87
C MET A 1 26.35 15.13 -25.03
N ASN A 2 26.29 13.86 -25.44
CA ASN A 2 25.54 12.79 -24.78
C ASN A 2 26.09 12.49 -23.39
N ARG A 3 25.26 12.59 -22.35
CA ARG A 3 25.49 11.98 -21.04
C ARG A 3 24.25 11.20 -20.60
N TYR A 4 23.97 10.11 -21.31
CA TYR A 4 23.21 9.00 -20.73
C TYR A 4 24.21 7.87 -20.52
N ALA A 5 25.02 8.01 -19.47
CA ALA A 5 25.84 6.94 -18.96
C ALA A 5 24.92 6.01 -18.16
N SER A 6 24.88 4.73 -18.58
CA SER A 6 24.49 3.54 -17.82
C SER A 6 23.73 3.78 -16.50
N LYS A 7 22.40 3.71 -16.54
CA LYS A 7 21.58 3.53 -15.32
C LYS A 7 21.95 2.16 -14.69
N PRO A 8 22.15 2.07 -13.37
CA PRO A 8 22.33 0.79 -12.70
C PRO A 8 21.08 -0.07 -12.87
N LEU A 9 21.26 -1.40 -12.93
CA LEU A 9 20.17 -2.37 -12.96
C LEU A 9 19.27 -2.14 -11.75
N ARG A 10 17.96 -1.91 -11.99
CA ARG A 10 16.96 -1.77 -10.93
C ARG A 10 16.97 -3.05 -10.09
N ASN A 11 17.34 -2.95 -8.82
CA ASN A 11 17.21 -4.05 -7.88
C ASN A 11 15.72 -4.32 -7.64
N SER A 12 15.24 -5.49 -8.02
CA SER A 12 13.97 -6.02 -7.53
C SER A 12 14.13 -6.28 -6.04
N TYR A 13 13.74 -5.32 -5.20
CA TYR A 13 13.59 -5.54 -3.77
C TYR A 13 12.35 -6.40 -3.54
N GLY A 14 12.51 -7.71 -3.69
CA GLY A 14 11.68 -8.68 -2.98
C GLY A 14 12.33 -8.92 -1.64
N ALA A 15 11.96 -8.15 -0.63
CA ALA A 15 12.30 -8.50 0.75
C ALA A 15 11.40 -9.68 1.15
N GLY A 16 11.72 -10.87 0.66
CA GLY A 16 11.00 -12.08 1.02
C GLY A 16 10.98 -12.24 2.54
N CYS A 17 9.85 -12.74 3.05
CA CYS A 17 9.61 -12.87 4.47
C CYS A 17 10.64 -13.84 5.10
N LEU A 18 11.71 -13.30 5.69
CA LEU A 18 12.66 -14.14 6.43
C LEU A 18 12.03 -14.50 7.78
N GLU A 19 11.54 -15.73 7.88
CA GLU A 19 11.11 -16.34 9.14
C GLU A 19 12.27 -16.37 10.15
N LEU A 20 12.16 -15.61 11.24
CA LEU A 20 12.91 -15.87 12.47
C LEU A 20 12.28 -17.07 13.19
N ARG A 21 12.46 -18.28 12.66
CA ARG A 21 12.16 -19.53 13.40
C ARG A 21 13.33 -19.87 14.31
N ALA A 22 13.06 -19.86 15.61
CA ALA A 22 13.99 -20.34 16.63
C ALA A 22 14.14 -21.88 16.55
N GLY A 23 15.38 -22.39 16.39
CA GLY A 23 15.66 -23.82 16.59
C GLY A 23 16.91 -24.40 15.89
N VAL A 24 18.06 -24.29 16.55
CA VAL A 24 19.18 -25.26 16.68
C VAL A 24 19.59 -26.13 15.46
N PHE A 25 20.81 -25.95 14.94
CA PHE A 25 21.87 -26.99 14.89
C PHE A 25 23.26 -26.42 14.49
N TRP A 26 24.30 -27.10 14.97
CA TRP A 26 25.69 -26.71 15.24
C TRP A 26 26.65 -26.57 14.04
N LEU A 27 27.55 -25.57 14.16
CA LEU A 27 29.01 -25.54 13.94
C LEU A 27 29.65 -26.16 12.68
N VAL A 28 30.31 -25.33 11.85
CA VAL A 28 31.72 -25.51 11.41
C VAL A 28 32.40 -24.13 11.30
N PHE A 29 33.67 -24.12 11.69
CA PHE A 29 34.56 -23.05 12.14
C PHE A 29 35.29 -22.23 11.04
N LEU A 30 35.64 -20.98 11.43
CA LEU A 30 36.88 -20.21 11.20
C LEU A 30 37.25 -19.64 9.81
N LEU A 31 37.27 -18.30 9.70
CA LEU A 31 38.50 -17.49 9.81
C LEU A 31 38.23 -15.97 9.74
N THR A 32 38.63 -15.27 10.81
CA THR A 32 39.15 -13.86 10.90
C THR A 32 38.29 -12.73 10.34
N THR A 33 37.90 -11.71 11.10
CA THR A 33 38.76 -10.81 11.92
C THR A 33 38.03 -10.19 13.11
N TYR A 34 38.80 -10.00 14.18
CA TYR A 34 38.53 -9.23 15.40
C TYR A 34 37.74 -7.92 15.20
N PHE A 35 36.60 -7.79 15.88
CA PHE A 35 36.17 -6.54 16.53
C PHE A 35 35.59 -6.91 17.90
N PRO A 36 36.09 -6.34 19.02
CA PRO A 36 35.65 -6.71 20.35
C PRO A 36 34.36 -5.98 20.72
N GLY A 37 33.44 -6.70 21.39
CA GLY A 37 32.43 -6.08 22.26
C GLY A 37 31.01 -6.00 21.69
N VAL A 38 30.30 -7.12 21.62
CA VAL A 38 28.82 -7.10 21.65
C VAL A 38 28.39 -7.29 23.10
N SER A 39 28.42 -6.18 23.83
CA SER A 39 27.60 -6.04 25.04
C SER A 39 26.17 -5.73 24.58
N ASN A 40 25.19 -6.50 25.09
CA ASN A 40 23.77 -6.15 25.05
C ASN A 40 23.59 -4.73 25.62
N GLY A 41 23.58 -3.75 24.73
CA GLY A 41 23.37 -2.35 25.05
C GLY A 41 21.95 -1.96 24.67
N LEU A 42 21.17 -1.58 25.67
CA LEU A 42 20.03 -0.68 25.49
C LEU A 42 20.50 0.48 24.61
N LEU A 43 19.99 0.57 23.38
CA LEU A 43 20.16 1.74 22.53
C LEU A 43 19.65 2.94 23.33
N HIS A 44 20.58 3.80 23.77
CA HIS A 44 20.24 5.13 24.26
C HIS A 44 19.59 5.90 23.11
N ALA A 45 18.78 6.92 23.44
CA ALA A 45 18.10 7.84 22.53
C ALA A 45 19.05 8.72 21.67
N GLY A 46 20.19 8.19 21.23
CA GLY A 46 21.10 8.78 20.25
C GLY A 46 20.82 8.18 18.87
N GLU A 47 20.04 8.94 18.09
CA GLU A 47 19.88 8.91 16.62
C GLU A 47 19.46 7.56 16.02
N LEU A 48 18.16 7.26 16.08
CA LEU A 48 17.54 6.34 15.13
C LEU A 48 17.88 6.80 13.70
N PRO A 49 18.12 5.88 12.74
CA PRO A 49 18.29 6.27 11.35
C PRO A 49 17.05 7.04 10.87
N PRO A 50 17.19 8.01 9.96
CA PRO A 50 16.06 8.76 9.43
C PRO A 50 15.03 7.81 8.81
N GLN A 51 13.76 8.16 8.94
CA GLN A 51 12.67 7.42 8.32
C GLN A 51 12.79 7.47 6.79
N TYR A 52 13.11 8.65 6.25
CA TYR A 52 13.39 8.86 4.84
C TYR A 52 14.63 9.73 4.67
N ALA A 53 15.53 9.31 3.78
CA ALA A 53 16.71 10.08 3.42
C ALA A 53 17.02 9.88 1.93
N PHE A 54 16.96 10.95 1.14
CA PHE A 54 17.40 10.96 -0.25
C PHE A 54 17.78 12.38 -0.68
N GLU A 55 19.04 12.57 -1.08
CA GLU A 55 19.60 13.90 -1.42
C GLU A 55 19.33 14.94 -0.32
N GLU A 56 18.54 15.97 -0.62
CA GLU A 56 18.19 17.07 0.28
C GLU A 56 16.98 16.74 1.18
N ILE A 57 16.27 15.64 0.92
CA ILE A 57 15.12 15.21 1.72
C ILE A 57 15.62 14.38 2.91
N LEU A 58 15.34 14.88 4.11
CA LEU A 58 15.61 14.18 5.36
C LEU A 58 14.37 14.27 6.26
N ILE A 59 13.82 13.12 6.61
CA ILE A 59 12.72 12.98 7.57
C ILE A 59 13.24 12.11 8.72
N ASP A 60 13.29 12.70 9.90
CA ASP A 60 13.74 12.01 11.11
C ASP A 60 12.78 10.87 11.48
N ALA A 61 13.31 9.85 12.16
CA ALA A 61 12.45 8.82 12.71
C ALA A 61 11.56 9.39 13.82
N ALA A 62 10.27 9.02 13.78
CA ALA A 62 9.35 9.31 14.86
C ALA A 62 9.83 8.68 16.19
N THR A 63 9.66 9.40 17.29
CA THR A 63 10.05 8.94 18.63
C THR A 63 8.86 9.00 19.59
N ALA A 64 8.88 8.19 20.66
CA ALA A 64 7.81 8.21 21.66
C ALA A 64 7.79 9.53 22.46
N GLU A 65 8.91 10.25 22.47
CA GLU A 65 9.11 11.52 23.14
C GLU A 65 8.82 12.73 22.23
N GLU A 66 8.46 12.51 20.96
CA GLU A 66 8.15 13.60 20.03
C GLU A 66 6.95 14.42 20.56
N PRO A 67 7.10 15.76 20.67
CA PRO A 67 6.03 16.59 21.19
C PRO A 67 4.86 16.63 20.21
N PHE A 68 3.65 16.44 20.72
CA PHE A 68 2.44 16.67 19.93
C PHE A 68 2.33 18.13 19.50
N ALA A 69 1.99 18.35 18.22
CA ALA A 69 1.65 19.67 17.73
C ALA A 69 0.44 20.22 18.52
N THR A 70 0.51 21.49 18.92
CA THR A 70 -0.59 22.15 19.65
C THR A 70 -1.78 22.51 18.75
N GLN A 71 -1.57 22.49 17.43
CA GLN A 71 -2.56 22.77 16.41
C GLN A 71 -2.30 21.89 15.19
N TYR A 72 -3.37 21.47 14.52
CA TYR A 72 -3.28 20.78 13.24
C TYR A 72 -2.72 21.71 12.16
N SER A 73 -1.83 21.19 11.31
CA SER A 73 -1.30 21.87 10.12
C SER A 73 -1.41 20.94 8.91
N SER A 74 -2.28 21.30 7.95
CA SER A 74 -2.39 20.58 6.68
C SER A 74 -1.16 20.74 5.80
N GLU A 75 -0.45 21.87 5.93
CA GLU A 75 0.81 22.13 5.22
C GLU A 75 1.90 21.18 5.70
N ALA A 76 2.14 21.09 7.02
CA ALA A 76 3.14 20.18 7.56
C ALA A 76 2.81 18.70 7.26
N ALA A 77 1.53 18.32 7.32
CA ALA A 77 1.11 16.96 6.96
C ALA A 77 1.35 16.66 5.48
N LEU A 78 1.05 17.62 4.58
CA LEU A 78 1.31 17.48 3.16
C LEU A 78 2.81 17.40 2.88
N ASP A 79 3.62 18.28 3.49
CA ASP A 79 5.07 18.29 3.32
C ASP A 79 5.69 16.96 3.72
N TYR A 80 5.30 16.42 4.88
CA TYR A 80 5.76 15.11 5.35
C TYR A 80 5.40 13.98 4.38
N LEU A 81 4.13 13.89 3.97
CA LEU A 81 3.65 12.83 3.06
C LEU A 81 4.29 12.94 1.67
N GLU A 82 4.41 14.14 1.13
CA GLU A 82 4.99 14.37 -0.18
C GLU A 82 6.50 14.12 -0.18
N ALA A 83 7.22 14.62 0.82
CA ALA A 83 8.66 14.42 0.94
C ALA A 83 9.00 12.93 1.13
N GLY A 84 8.26 12.20 1.97
CA GLY A 84 8.44 10.76 2.16
C GLY A 84 8.15 9.96 0.88
N ALA A 85 7.05 10.26 0.19
CA ALA A 85 6.71 9.62 -1.08
C ALA A 85 7.75 9.92 -2.17
N ARG A 86 8.28 11.15 -2.22
CA ARG A 86 9.31 11.56 -3.18
C ARG A 86 10.65 10.87 -2.89
N ALA A 87 11.10 10.90 -1.63
CA ALA A 87 12.34 10.24 -1.22
C ALA A 87 12.29 8.74 -1.53
N TRP A 88 11.18 8.07 -1.21
CA TRP A 88 10.99 6.66 -1.56
C TRP A 88 11.05 6.42 -3.07
N SER A 89 10.32 7.22 -3.85
CA SER A 89 10.26 7.06 -5.32
C SER A 89 11.63 7.23 -5.97
N GLN A 90 12.45 8.13 -5.45
CA GLN A 90 13.79 8.39 -5.97
C GLN A 90 14.83 7.34 -5.51
N ASP A 91 14.80 6.93 -4.24
CA ASP A 91 15.75 5.97 -3.67
C ASP A 91 15.46 4.54 -4.13
N LYS A 92 14.21 4.08 -3.96
CA LYS A 92 13.83 2.69 -4.20
C LYS A 92 13.42 2.42 -5.64
N GLN A 93 12.99 3.46 -6.38
CA GLN A 93 12.56 3.35 -7.78
C GLN A 93 11.53 2.23 -8.01
N CYS A 94 10.60 2.09 -7.06
CA CYS A 94 9.51 1.13 -7.09
C CYS A 94 8.28 1.67 -6.36
N ILE A 95 7.12 1.05 -6.59
CA ILE A 95 5.88 1.35 -5.90
C ILE A 95 5.79 0.55 -4.60
N SER A 96 5.56 1.23 -3.48
CA SER A 96 5.21 0.62 -2.19
C SER A 96 3.78 0.97 -1.81
N CYS A 97 3.07 -0.04 -1.29
CA CYS A 97 1.70 0.05 -0.82
C CYS A 97 1.54 1.06 0.33
N HIS A 98 2.58 1.27 1.14
CA HIS A 98 2.51 2.05 2.38
C HIS A 98 3.27 3.40 2.30
N THR A 99 3.79 3.77 1.13
CA THR A 99 4.42 5.08 0.88
C THR A 99 3.87 5.74 -0.38
N ASN A 100 4.61 5.71 -1.49
CA ASN A 100 4.29 6.42 -2.72
C ASN A 100 3.07 5.86 -3.46
N GLY A 101 2.75 4.57 -3.33
CA GLY A 101 1.56 3.97 -3.95
C GLY A 101 0.27 4.49 -3.32
N SER A 102 0.18 4.50 -2.00
CA SER A 102 -0.96 5.10 -1.30
C SER A 102 -1.01 6.62 -1.43
N TYR A 103 0.15 7.29 -1.43
CA TYR A 103 0.21 8.72 -1.76
C TYR A 103 -0.36 9.01 -3.16
N ALA A 104 0.04 8.23 -4.17
CA ALA A 104 -0.47 8.34 -5.54
C ALA A 104 -1.99 8.13 -5.65
N LEU A 105 -2.54 7.19 -4.86
CA LEU A 105 -3.98 6.95 -4.79
C LEU A 105 -4.73 8.13 -4.18
N VAL A 106 -4.28 8.63 -3.02
CA VAL A 106 -5.06 9.59 -2.21
C VAL A 106 -4.81 11.05 -2.60
N ARG A 107 -3.57 11.43 -2.94
CA ARG A 107 -3.18 12.83 -3.15
C ARG A 107 -4.02 13.57 -4.21
N PRO A 108 -4.39 12.97 -5.36
CA PRO A 108 -5.28 13.61 -6.34
C PRO A 108 -6.68 13.88 -5.79
N MET A 109 -7.19 13.00 -4.92
CA MET A 109 -8.52 13.13 -4.32
C MET A 109 -8.64 14.38 -3.45
N LEU A 110 -7.52 14.82 -2.88
CA LEU A 110 -7.44 15.97 -1.98
C LEU A 110 -7.20 17.30 -2.73
N SER A 111 -7.19 17.31 -4.06
CA SER A 111 -6.80 18.50 -4.82
C SER A 111 -7.71 19.71 -4.65
N ALA A 112 -8.97 19.52 -4.26
CA ALA A 112 -9.88 20.61 -3.92
C ALA A 112 -9.44 21.37 -2.66
N SER A 113 -8.75 20.72 -1.72
CA SER A 113 -8.35 21.29 -0.42
C SER A 113 -6.85 21.57 -0.32
N LEU A 114 -6.02 20.77 -0.99
CA LEU A 114 -4.55 20.82 -0.91
C LEU A 114 -3.90 21.28 -2.22
N GLY A 115 -4.68 21.76 -3.19
CA GLY A 115 -4.18 22.15 -4.51
C GLY A 115 -3.76 20.97 -5.38
N SER A 116 -3.24 21.28 -6.58
CA SER A 116 -2.87 20.27 -7.57
C SER A 116 -1.87 19.26 -7.02
N SER A 117 -1.97 18.01 -7.47
CA SER A 117 -0.94 17.00 -7.18
C SER A 117 0.35 17.35 -7.93
N PRO A 118 1.52 17.02 -7.37
CA PRO A 118 2.79 17.36 -8.01
C PRO A 118 3.02 16.54 -9.29
N GLU A 119 3.52 17.17 -10.34
CA GLU A 119 3.71 16.54 -11.66
C GLU A 119 4.69 15.34 -11.62
N TRP A 120 5.67 15.38 -10.72
CA TRP A 120 6.64 14.28 -10.55
C TRP A 120 5.96 12.95 -10.24
N LEU A 121 4.81 12.98 -9.54
CA LEU A 121 4.07 11.78 -9.14
C LEU A 121 3.54 11.04 -10.35
N ARG A 122 2.90 11.77 -11.29
CA ARG A 122 2.43 11.16 -12.54
C ARG A 122 3.60 10.68 -13.40
N ALA A 123 4.67 11.47 -13.49
CA ALA A 123 5.85 11.09 -14.25
C ALA A 123 6.46 9.78 -13.74
N PHE A 124 6.58 9.63 -12.41
CA PHE A 124 7.05 8.39 -11.79
C PHE A 124 6.16 7.19 -12.14
N LEU A 125 4.83 7.33 -12.04
CA LEU A 125 3.90 6.25 -12.40
C LEU A 125 3.99 5.86 -13.87
N MET A 126 4.25 6.81 -14.78
CA MET A 126 4.48 6.51 -16.19
C MET A 126 5.78 5.72 -16.39
N GLU A 127 6.87 6.11 -15.73
CA GLU A 127 8.13 5.37 -15.79
C GLU A 127 7.99 3.94 -15.25
N GLU A 128 7.22 3.75 -14.18
CA GLU A 128 6.91 2.43 -13.64
C GLU A 128 6.04 1.62 -14.61
N LEU A 129 5.05 2.24 -15.24
CA LEU A 129 4.19 1.58 -16.24
C LEU A 129 5.05 1.02 -17.37
N GLU A 130 5.93 1.84 -17.95
CA GLU A 130 6.86 1.41 -19.01
C GLU A 130 7.75 0.26 -18.55
N ALA A 131 8.25 0.31 -17.32
CA ALA A 131 9.09 -0.74 -16.75
C ALA A 131 8.34 -2.07 -16.57
N TYR A 132 7.07 -2.04 -16.14
CA TYR A 132 6.25 -3.24 -16.04
C TYR A 132 5.81 -3.77 -17.41
N GLU A 133 5.50 -2.91 -18.38
CA GLU A 133 5.15 -3.32 -19.75
C GLU A 133 6.31 -4.07 -20.44
N ALA A 134 7.55 -3.75 -20.07
CA ALA A 134 8.74 -4.43 -20.56
C ALA A 134 8.99 -5.81 -19.90
N LYS A 135 8.28 -6.17 -18.83
CA LYS A 135 8.43 -7.48 -18.17
C LYS A 135 7.74 -8.59 -18.96
N GLN A 136 8.30 -9.79 -18.86
CA GLN A 136 7.64 -10.99 -19.39
C GLN A 136 6.34 -11.30 -18.62
N PRO A 137 5.32 -11.87 -19.26
CA PRO A 137 4.01 -12.13 -18.64
C PRO A 137 4.08 -12.93 -17.33
N GLU A 138 5.02 -13.86 -17.20
CA GLU A 138 5.23 -14.66 -15.99
C GLU A 138 5.71 -13.80 -14.83
N GLY A 139 6.51 -12.77 -15.12
CA GLY A 139 7.02 -11.83 -14.11
C GLY A 139 5.94 -10.90 -13.55
N LEU A 140 4.83 -10.72 -14.27
CA LEU A 140 3.70 -9.91 -13.79
C LEU A 140 2.89 -10.61 -12.70
N ARG A 141 3.03 -11.93 -12.53
CA ARG A 141 2.24 -12.76 -11.60
C ARG A 141 3.06 -13.31 -10.43
N LYS A 142 4.20 -12.67 -10.12
CA LYS A 142 5.14 -13.14 -9.09
C LYS A 142 5.29 -12.13 -7.98
N ASP A 143 5.50 -12.65 -6.77
CA ASP A 143 5.78 -11.87 -5.58
C ASP A 143 4.75 -10.73 -5.40
N ILE A 144 5.19 -9.58 -4.89
CA ILE A 144 4.36 -8.39 -4.70
C ILE A 144 3.92 -7.68 -6.01
N VAL A 145 4.38 -8.10 -7.19
CA VAL A 145 4.17 -7.37 -8.46
C VAL A 145 2.69 -7.13 -8.79
N PRO A 146 1.76 -8.09 -8.65
CA PRO A 146 0.34 -7.83 -8.91
C PRO A 146 -0.24 -6.71 -8.03
N THR A 147 0.21 -6.62 -6.78
CA THR A 147 -0.19 -5.56 -5.85
C THR A 147 0.41 -4.20 -6.25
N GLN A 148 1.68 -4.17 -6.66
CA GLN A 148 2.31 -2.94 -7.18
C GLN A 148 1.59 -2.42 -8.43
N LEU A 149 1.17 -3.32 -9.33
CA LEU A 149 0.37 -2.97 -10.51
C LEU A 149 -1.02 -2.43 -10.15
N ALA A 150 -1.64 -2.96 -9.09
CA ALA A 150 -2.91 -2.43 -8.59
C ALA A 150 -2.77 -0.99 -8.09
N TYR A 151 -1.73 -0.69 -7.29
CA TYR A 151 -1.44 0.68 -6.84
C TYR A 151 -1.05 1.62 -7.99
N LEU A 152 -0.26 1.14 -8.96
CA LEU A 152 0.07 1.90 -10.17
C LEU A 152 -1.19 2.33 -10.92
N ALA A 153 -2.08 1.37 -11.21
CA ALA A 153 -3.32 1.64 -11.91
C ALA A 153 -4.25 2.54 -11.09
N ALA A 154 -4.32 2.33 -9.78
CA ALA A 154 -5.14 3.16 -8.88
C ALA A 154 -4.65 4.61 -8.81
N GLY A 155 -3.33 4.83 -8.76
CA GLY A 155 -2.74 6.17 -8.79
C GLY A 155 -3.02 6.92 -10.09
N LEU A 156 -2.86 6.26 -11.24
CA LEU A 156 -3.17 6.85 -12.55
C LEU A 156 -4.68 7.11 -12.73
N ALA A 157 -5.53 6.19 -12.29
CA ALA A 157 -6.98 6.37 -12.31
C ALA A 157 -7.44 7.52 -11.39
N SER A 158 -6.87 7.62 -10.19
CA SER A 158 -7.11 8.74 -9.28
C SER A 158 -6.68 10.06 -9.91
N TRP A 159 -5.48 10.10 -10.52
CA TRP A 159 -5.02 11.28 -11.24
C TRP A 159 -6.01 11.72 -12.32
N ASP A 160 -6.40 10.79 -13.20
CA ASP A 160 -7.35 11.07 -14.28
C ASP A 160 -8.70 11.53 -13.73
N ARG A 161 -9.22 10.92 -12.66
CA ARG A 161 -10.48 11.32 -12.04
C ARG A 161 -10.48 12.78 -11.57
N PHE A 162 -9.42 13.20 -10.87
CA PHE A 162 -9.41 14.47 -10.16
C PHE A 162 -8.73 15.62 -10.91
N HIS A 163 -7.89 15.33 -11.91
CA HIS A 163 -7.23 16.35 -12.74
C HIS A 163 -7.78 16.43 -14.16
N HIS A 164 -8.12 15.30 -14.78
CA HIS A 164 -8.56 15.26 -16.19
C HIS A 164 -10.06 15.05 -16.36
N GLN A 165 -10.72 14.42 -15.39
CA GLN A 165 -12.11 13.95 -15.38
C GLN A 165 -12.46 12.91 -16.46
N THR A 166 -11.50 12.55 -17.32
CA THR A 166 -11.60 11.55 -18.36
C THR A 166 -10.45 10.57 -18.25
N ILE A 167 -10.63 9.35 -18.75
CA ILE A 167 -9.55 8.38 -18.77
C ILE A 167 -8.51 8.72 -19.86
N SER A 168 -7.23 8.65 -19.50
CA SER A 168 -6.09 8.75 -20.39
C SER A 168 -5.69 7.38 -20.98
N ALA A 169 -4.95 7.40 -22.08
CA ALA A 169 -4.39 6.20 -22.67
C ALA A 169 -3.43 5.47 -21.70
N GLU A 170 -2.73 6.20 -20.83
CA GLU A 170 -1.83 5.62 -19.82
C GLU A 170 -2.60 4.80 -18.80
N THR A 171 -3.73 5.34 -18.31
CA THR A 171 -4.57 4.65 -17.32
C THR A 171 -5.23 3.40 -17.91
N ASP A 172 -5.70 3.45 -19.16
CA ASP A 172 -6.21 2.24 -19.84
C ASP A 172 -5.12 1.16 -19.94
N ARG A 173 -3.90 1.54 -20.36
CA ARG A 173 -2.76 0.61 -20.40
C ARG A 173 -2.44 0.02 -19.02
N ALA A 174 -2.42 0.85 -17.99
CA ALA A 174 -2.17 0.44 -16.61
C ALA A 174 -3.22 -0.55 -16.08
N LEU A 175 -4.51 -0.28 -16.28
CA LEU A 175 -5.60 -1.17 -15.87
C LEU A 175 -5.53 -2.51 -16.63
N ARG A 176 -5.26 -2.48 -17.94
CA ARG A 176 -5.08 -3.70 -18.74
C ARG A 176 -3.87 -4.51 -18.29
N LEU A 177 -2.76 -3.85 -17.96
CA LEU A 177 -1.56 -4.49 -17.45
C LEU A 177 -1.79 -5.11 -16.07
N MET A 178 -2.47 -4.40 -15.18
CA MET A 178 -2.94 -4.94 -13.90
C MET A 178 -3.74 -6.23 -14.13
N PHE A 179 -4.75 -6.22 -15.01
CA PHE A 179 -5.54 -7.43 -15.30
C PHE A 179 -4.77 -8.59 -15.95
N LYS A 180 -3.58 -8.35 -16.53
CA LYS A 180 -2.66 -9.43 -16.92
C LYS A 180 -2.08 -10.14 -15.69
N ALA A 181 -1.87 -9.43 -14.59
CA ALA A 181 -1.34 -9.98 -13.33
C ALA A 181 -2.37 -10.75 -12.48
N GLN A 182 -3.66 -10.64 -12.79
CA GLN A 182 -4.74 -11.29 -12.03
C GLN A 182 -4.60 -12.82 -12.01
N SER A 183 -4.83 -13.41 -10.85
CA SER A 183 -4.93 -14.84 -10.60
C SER A 183 -6.18 -15.47 -11.24
N GLU A 184 -6.24 -16.80 -11.28
CA GLU A 184 -7.36 -17.54 -11.86
C GLU A 184 -8.66 -17.36 -11.07
N ASP A 185 -8.57 -17.31 -9.74
CA ASP A 185 -9.69 -17.11 -8.81
C ASP A 185 -10.26 -15.67 -8.80
N GLY A 186 -9.61 -14.74 -9.49
CA GLY A 186 -10.00 -13.33 -9.57
C GLY A 186 -9.20 -12.40 -8.65
N SER A 187 -8.38 -12.95 -7.75
CA SER A 187 -7.52 -12.21 -6.83
C SER A 187 -6.24 -11.68 -7.51
N PHE A 188 -5.40 -11.00 -6.71
CA PHE A 188 -4.07 -10.53 -7.09
C PHE A 188 -3.07 -11.00 -6.03
N LEU A 189 -1.94 -11.56 -6.46
CA LEU A 189 -0.90 -11.99 -5.51
C LEU A 189 -0.43 -10.81 -4.67
N ASN A 190 -0.23 -11.07 -3.38
CA ASN A 190 0.24 -10.13 -2.39
C ASN A 190 1.15 -10.88 -1.43
N GLU A 191 2.06 -10.16 -0.79
CA GLU A 191 2.67 -10.67 0.43
C GLU A 191 1.59 -10.65 1.53
N ASP A 192 1.71 -11.52 2.52
CA ASP A 192 0.75 -11.65 3.64
C ASP A 192 1.38 -11.39 5.00
N CYS A 193 2.61 -10.87 5.05
CA CYS A 193 3.40 -10.82 6.28
C CYS A 193 3.66 -9.44 6.89
N TRP A 194 3.11 -8.36 6.30
CA TRP A 194 3.25 -6.98 6.83
C TRP A 194 1.93 -6.21 7.07
N PRO A 195 0.91 -6.84 7.69
CA PRO A 195 -0.38 -6.19 7.93
C PRO A 195 -0.28 -4.83 8.66
N PRO A 196 -1.19 -3.88 8.36
CA PRO A 196 -2.51 -4.12 7.74
C PRO A 196 -2.55 -4.15 6.20
N LEU A 197 -1.56 -3.56 5.53
CA LEU A 197 -1.32 -3.74 4.09
C LEU A 197 -0.50 -5.01 3.88
N GLU A 198 -0.40 -5.54 2.66
CA GLU A 198 0.42 -6.76 2.44
C GLU A 198 0.05 -7.87 3.45
N SER A 199 -1.26 -8.06 3.60
CA SER A 199 -1.91 -8.90 4.61
C SER A 199 -2.68 -10.06 4.00
N SER A 200 -3.09 -9.92 2.73
CA SER A 200 -3.84 -10.94 2.00
C SER A 200 -4.01 -10.55 0.53
N HIS A 201 -4.34 -11.54 -0.29
CA HIS A 201 -4.81 -11.31 -1.66
C HIS A 201 -6.16 -10.56 -1.72
N TYR A 202 -6.91 -10.54 -0.61
CA TYR A 202 -8.14 -9.76 -0.52
C TYR A 202 -7.84 -8.25 -0.56
N GLN A 203 -6.79 -7.82 0.14
CA GLN A 203 -6.37 -6.41 0.16
C GLN A 203 -5.96 -5.94 -1.24
N SER A 204 -5.09 -6.68 -1.93
CA SER A 204 -4.65 -6.35 -3.29
C SER A 204 -5.79 -6.37 -4.32
N ALA A 205 -6.71 -7.34 -4.23
CA ALA A 205 -7.92 -7.37 -5.04
C ALA A 205 -8.81 -6.14 -4.79
N THR A 206 -8.94 -5.70 -3.54
CA THR A 206 -9.74 -4.50 -3.22
C THR A 206 -9.09 -3.23 -3.78
N VAL A 207 -7.75 -3.11 -3.76
CA VAL A 207 -7.04 -1.99 -4.42
C VAL A 207 -7.25 -2.03 -5.94
N ALA A 208 -7.19 -3.22 -6.56
CA ALA A 208 -7.44 -3.37 -8.00
C ALA A 208 -8.88 -2.97 -8.37
N ALA A 209 -9.85 -3.30 -7.53
CA ALA A 209 -11.23 -2.90 -7.70
C ALA A 209 -11.41 -1.38 -7.56
N LEU A 210 -10.71 -0.76 -6.58
CA LEU A 210 -10.70 0.70 -6.42
C LEU A 210 -10.07 1.40 -7.63
N ALA A 211 -9.02 0.83 -8.23
CA ALA A 211 -8.42 1.37 -9.46
C ALA A 211 -9.43 1.48 -10.60
N VAL A 212 -10.21 0.43 -10.81
CA VAL A 212 -11.29 0.42 -11.81
C VAL A 212 -12.42 1.38 -11.42
N ALA A 213 -12.77 1.46 -10.13
CA ALA A 213 -13.84 2.32 -9.64
C ALA A 213 -13.51 3.82 -9.80
N LEU A 214 -12.23 4.19 -9.65
CA LEU A 214 -11.75 5.55 -9.84
C LEU A 214 -11.59 5.92 -11.31
N ALA A 215 -11.39 4.96 -12.21
CA ALA A 215 -11.16 5.21 -13.63
C ALA A 215 -12.46 5.73 -14.31
N PRO A 216 -12.50 7.00 -14.77
CA PRO A 216 -13.73 7.60 -15.28
C PRO A 216 -14.33 6.82 -16.46
N ALA A 217 -15.54 6.30 -16.28
CA ALA A 217 -16.32 5.54 -17.26
C ALA A 217 -15.67 4.26 -17.84
N TRP A 218 -14.46 3.90 -17.41
CA TRP A 218 -13.67 2.86 -18.06
C TRP A 218 -14.37 1.50 -18.15
N SER A 219 -14.94 1.02 -17.03
CA SER A 219 -15.64 -0.26 -16.98
C SER A 219 -16.94 -0.26 -17.80
N LYS A 220 -17.56 0.90 -18.00
CA LYS A 220 -18.81 1.07 -18.77
C LYS A 220 -18.55 1.17 -20.26
N ASP A 221 -17.39 1.69 -20.63
CA ASP A 221 -16.99 1.94 -22.03
C ASP A 221 -16.21 0.78 -22.65
N LEU A 222 -16.04 -0.35 -21.93
CA LEU A 222 -15.43 -1.56 -22.48
C LEU A 222 -16.22 -2.05 -23.70
N MET A 223 -15.51 -2.31 -24.79
CA MET A 223 -16.13 -2.80 -26.02
C MET A 223 -16.72 -4.21 -25.83
N PRO A 224 -17.83 -4.55 -26.50
CA PRO A 224 -18.32 -5.92 -26.53
C PRO A 224 -17.23 -6.90 -26.96
N GLY A 225 -16.97 -7.91 -26.12
CA GLY A 225 -15.94 -8.92 -26.37
C GLY A 225 -14.52 -8.53 -25.93
N ASP A 226 -14.33 -7.40 -25.24
CA ASP A 226 -13.02 -7.08 -24.63
C ASP A 226 -12.63 -8.19 -23.64
N PRO A 227 -11.43 -8.79 -23.75
CA PRO A 227 -10.99 -9.87 -22.87
C PRO A 227 -10.91 -9.46 -21.39
N VAL A 228 -10.84 -8.15 -21.09
CA VAL A 228 -10.79 -7.66 -19.72
C VAL A 228 -12.15 -7.74 -19.02
N THR A 229 -13.27 -7.75 -19.75
CA THR A 229 -14.61 -7.87 -19.15
C THR A 229 -14.74 -9.12 -18.27
N ALA A 230 -14.32 -10.29 -18.79
CA ALA A 230 -14.35 -11.54 -18.02
C ALA A 230 -13.37 -11.54 -16.82
N LYS A 231 -12.33 -10.70 -16.85
CA LYS A 231 -11.38 -10.53 -15.74
C LYS A 231 -11.95 -9.63 -14.65
N LEU A 232 -12.60 -8.54 -15.05
CA LEU A 232 -13.36 -7.67 -14.16
C LEU A 232 -14.47 -8.44 -13.46
N ASP A 233 -15.22 -9.26 -14.19
CA ASP A 233 -16.27 -10.11 -13.60
C ASP A 233 -15.69 -11.04 -12.54
N ARG A 234 -14.55 -11.70 -12.81
CA ARG A 234 -13.89 -12.56 -11.81
C ARG A 234 -13.42 -11.79 -10.59
N LEU A 235 -12.92 -10.56 -10.74
CA LEU A 235 -12.55 -9.71 -9.61
C LEU A 235 -13.79 -9.38 -8.74
N ILE A 236 -14.88 -8.96 -9.36
CA ILE A 236 -16.13 -8.64 -8.66
C ILE A 236 -16.67 -9.89 -7.94
N GLN A 237 -16.67 -11.04 -8.60
CA GLN A 237 -17.11 -12.31 -8.00
C GLN A 237 -16.19 -12.75 -6.85
N PHE A 238 -14.88 -12.58 -6.98
CA PHE A 238 -13.94 -12.86 -5.89
C PHE A 238 -14.27 -12.03 -4.64
N LEU A 239 -14.47 -10.72 -4.79
CA LEU A 239 -14.78 -9.83 -3.67
C LEU A 239 -16.17 -10.08 -3.07
N LYS A 240 -17.15 -10.50 -3.86
CA LYS A 240 -18.48 -10.89 -3.35
C LYS A 240 -18.48 -12.20 -2.58
N ASN A 241 -17.75 -13.19 -3.09
CA ASN A 241 -17.81 -14.56 -2.57
C ASN A 241 -16.74 -14.84 -1.51
N THR A 242 -15.79 -13.92 -1.31
CA THR A 242 -14.76 -14.01 -0.28
C THR A 242 -15.14 -13.09 0.88
N PRO A 243 -15.35 -13.60 2.10
CA PRO A 243 -15.58 -12.75 3.25
C PRO A 243 -14.38 -11.84 3.52
N ALA A 244 -14.64 -10.56 3.84
CA ALA A 244 -13.59 -9.65 4.30
C ALA A 244 -12.94 -10.24 5.58
N PRO A 245 -11.61 -10.42 5.61
CA PRO A 245 -10.95 -11.14 6.72
C PRO A 245 -11.01 -10.39 8.07
N HIS A 246 -11.19 -9.08 8.04
CA HIS A 246 -11.20 -8.19 9.20
C HIS A 246 -11.79 -6.82 8.86
N ASP A 247 -11.99 -5.96 9.86
CA ASP A 247 -12.66 -4.67 9.69
C ASP A 247 -11.84 -3.68 8.86
N TYR A 248 -10.51 -3.81 8.82
CA TYR A 248 -9.69 -3.01 7.89
C TYR A 248 -10.01 -3.32 6.42
N ALA A 249 -10.17 -4.60 6.06
CA ALA A 249 -10.55 -4.99 4.70
C ALA A 249 -12.00 -4.57 4.39
N ARG A 250 -12.87 -4.53 5.41
CA ARG A 250 -14.23 -4.01 5.31
C ARG A 250 -14.25 -2.53 4.91
N VAL A 251 -13.42 -1.70 5.55
CA VAL A 251 -13.30 -0.27 5.22
C VAL A 251 -12.89 -0.07 3.76
N TRP A 252 -11.92 -0.86 3.26
CA TRP A 252 -11.51 -0.80 1.86
C TRP A 252 -12.63 -1.22 0.90
N LEU A 253 -13.39 -2.26 1.22
CA LEU A 253 -14.50 -2.68 0.35
C LEU A 253 -15.61 -1.63 0.31
N LEU A 254 -15.94 -1.02 1.45
CA LEU A 254 -16.86 0.12 1.53
C LEU A 254 -16.39 1.30 0.68
N TRP A 255 -15.07 1.52 0.60
CA TRP A 255 -14.53 2.58 -0.23
C TRP A 255 -14.73 2.30 -1.73
N VAL A 256 -14.55 1.05 -2.16
CA VAL A 256 -14.86 0.64 -3.55
C VAL A 256 -16.35 0.82 -3.83
N ASP A 257 -17.21 0.34 -2.93
CA ASP A 257 -18.67 0.41 -3.08
C ASP A 257 -19.17 1.87 -3.12
N ALA A 258 -18.55 2.78 -2.37
CA ALA A 258 -18.87 4.21 -2.42
C ALA A 258 -18.62 4.85 -3.81
N TRP A 259 -17.66 4.32 -4.58
CA TRP A 259 -17.38 4.76 -5.95
C TRP A 259 -18.16 3.99 -7.02
N MET A 260 -18.56 2.75 -6.72
CA MET A 260 -19.15 1.82 -7.68
C MET A 260 -20.28 0.99 -7.05
N PRO A 261 -21.36 1.63 -6.55
CA PRO A 261 -22.43 0.93 -5.84
C PRO A 261 -23.20 -0.05 -6.74
N GLU A 262 -23.16 0.13 -8.07
CA GLU A 262 -23.76 -0.79 -9.03
C GLU A 262 -23.13 -2.19 -9.03
N TRP A 263 -21.92 -2.36 -8.47
CA TRP A 263 -21.34 -3.68 -8.30
C TRP A 263 -21.99 -4.46 -7.18
N GLY A 264 -22.65 -3.80 -6.22
CA GLY A 264 -23.31 -4.46 -5.09
C GLY A 264 -22.33 -5.33 -4.30
N LEU A 265 -21.17 -4.77 -3.94
CA LEU A 265 -20.15 -5.46 -3.15
C LEU A 265 -20.54 -5.53 -1.67
N VAL A 266 -21.37 -4.60 -1.21
CA VAL A 266 -21.82 -4.45 0.16
C VAL A 266 -23.34 -4.59 0.20
N GLU A 267 -23.86 -5.60 0.90
CA GLU A 267 -25.29 -5.75 1.15
C GLU A 267 -25.74 -4.77 2.24
N THR A 268 -26.83 -4.02 2.00
CA THR A 268 -27.46 -3.00 2.88
C THR A 268 -26.56 -2.32 3.93
N ASN A 269 -26.30 -1.02 3.71
CA ASN A 269 -25.41 -0.12 4.45
C ASN A 269 -25.29 -0.33 6.00
N GLN A 270 -26.37 -0.68 6.72
CA GLN A 270 -26.30 -0.78 8.19
C GLN A 270 -25.42 -1.93 8.70
N ASP A 271 -25.48 -3.11 8.10
CA ASP A 271 -24.76 -4.30 8.62
C ASP A 271 -23.24 -4.21 8.40
N TRP A 272 -22.81 -3.41 7.43
CA TRP A 272 -21.40 -3.19 7.14
C TRP A 272 -20.82 -1.99 7.89
N VAL A 273 -21.59 -0.92 8.06
CA VAL A 273 -21.10 0.34 8.64
C VAL A 273 -21.28 0.38 10.16
N GLN A 274 -22.35 -0.18 10.73
CA GLN A 274 -22.58 -0.13 12.17
C GLN A 274 -21.45 -0.79 12.99
N PRO A 275 -20.94 -1.97 12.62
CA PRO A 275 -19.84 -2.58 13.39
C PRO A 275 -18.56 -1.73 13.39
N LEU A 276 -18.32 -0.95 12.33
CA LEU A 276 -17.18 -0.02 12.30
C LEU A 276 -17.40 1.17 13.23
N TRP A 277 -18.63 1.69 13.34
CA TRP A 277 -18.95 2.74 14.32
C TRP A 277 -18.85 2.24 15.76
N ASP A 278 -19.22 0.98 16.01
CA ASP A 278 -19.12 0.38 17.34
C ASP A 278 -17.65 0.23 17.80
N LEU A 279 -16.70 0.27 16.88
CA LEU A 279 -15.25 0.28 17.15
C LEU A 279 -14.68 1.70 17.36
N GLN A 280 -15.47 2.75 17.19
CA GLN A 280 -15.00 4.12 17.39
C GLN A 280 -14.75 4.40 18.88
N ASN A 281 -13.57 4.91 19.19
CA ASN A 281 -13.18 5.28 20.54
C ASN A 281 -13.87 6.58 21.00
N SER A 282 -13.86 6.84 22.30
CA SER A 282 -14.45 8.05 22.89
C SER A 282 -13.78 9.36 22.45
N ASP A 283 -12.57 9.29 21.89
CA ASP A 283 -11.86 10.42 21.28
C ASP A 283 -12.27 10.69 19.83
N GLY A 284 -13.18 9.88 19.27
CA GLY A 284 -13.65 9.95 17.89
C GLY A 284 -12.73 9.25 16.87
N GLY A 285 -11.62 8.67 17.29
CA GLY A 285 -10.73 7.90 16.44
C GLY A 285 -11.06 6.41 16.42
N TRP A 286 -10.29 5.65 15.65
CA TRP A 286 -10.30 4.19 15.66
C TRP A 286 -8.90 3.68 15.97
N SER A 287 -8.83 2.50 16.57
CA SER A 287 -7.58 1.76 16.66
C SER A 287 -7.60 0.64 15.62
N MET A 288 -6.74 0.71 14.60
CA MET A 288 -6.57 -0.40 13.67
C MET A 288 -6.21 -1.68 14.41
N ARG A 289 -5.52 -1.61 15.56
CA ARG A 289 -5.21 -2.77 16.41
C ARG A 289 -6.45 -3.55 16.87
N SER A 290 -7.62 -2.90 16.89
CA SER A 290 -8.91 -3.48 17.29
C SER A 290 -9.73 -4.07 16.13
N PHE A 291 -9.32 -3.84 14.87
CA PHE A 291 -10.08 -4.26 13.68
C PHE A 291 -10.01 -5.77 13.39
N ALA A 292 -9.18 -6.50 14.13
CA ALA A 292 -9.14 -7.96 14.09
C ALA A 292 -8.48 -8.52 15.34
N ASP A 293 -8.83 -9.76 15.68
CA ASP A 293 -8.02 -10.59 16.58
C ASP A 293 -6.59 -10.74 16.01
N PRO A 294 -5.54 -10.85 16.85
CA PRO A 294 -4.16 -10.94 16.39
C PRO A 294 -3.91 -11.96 15.28
N GLU A 295 -4.57 -13.12 15.34
CA GLU A 295 -4.45 -14.24 14.42
C GLU A 295 -5.11 -14.01 13.05
N LYS A 296 -5.93 -12.96 12.91
CA LYS A 296 -6.68 -12.66 11.68
C LYS A 296 -5.99 -11.63 10.79
N TRP A 297 -4.88 -11.03 11.24
CA TRP A 297 -4.20 -9.98 10.48
C TRP A 297 -3.41 -10.49 9.26
N GLY A 298 -3.15 -11.80 9.17
CA GLY A 298 -2.20 -12.37 8.22
C GLY A 298 -0.99 -12.96 8.94
N ASP A 299 0.04 -13.27 8.17
CA ASP A 299 1.28 -13.87 8.65
C ASP A 299 2.27 -12.80 9.17
N GLY A 300 3.49 -13.22 9.49
CA GLY A 300 4.55 -12.34 9.99
C GLY A 300 4.44 -12.01 11.48
N SER A 301 5.02 -10.87 11.89
CA SER A 301 5.21 -10.54 13.32
C SER A 301 4.03 -9.82 13.99
N ARG A 302 2.97 -9.51 13.25
CA ARG A 302 1.89 -8.64 13.76
C ARG A 302 1.13 -9.27 14.91
N ALA A 303 0.78 -10.56 14.80
CA ALA A 303 0.08 -11.27 15.86
C ALA A 303 0.86 -11.21 17.18
N ASP A 304 2.16 -11.50 17.14
CA ASP A 304 3.03 -11.49 18.32
C ASP A 304 3.21 -10.08 18.90
N ARG A 305 3.35 -9.06 18.04
CA ARG A 305 3.39 -7.66 18.49
C ARG A 305 2.11 -7.28 19.21
N LEU A 306 0.94 -7.57 18.64
CA LEU A 306 -0.35 -7.27 19.26
C LEU A 306 -0.55 -8.01 20.60
N ARG A 307 -0.08 -9.26 20.72
CA ARG A 307 -0.11 -9.99 22.00
C ARG A 307 0.80 -9.40 23.07
N SER A 308 1.90 -8.74 22.66
CA SER A 308 2.83 -8.07 23.57
C SER A 308 2.35 -6.69 24.05
N GLU A 309 1.39 -6.09 23.34
CA GLU A 309 0.84 -4.78 23.68
C GLU A 309 -0.14 -4.85 24.85
N THR A 310 -0.11 -3.82 25.70
CA THR A 310 -1.12 -3.64 26.75
C THR A 310 -2.50 -3.35 26.16
N SER A 311 -3.57 -3.62 26.91
CA SER A 311 -4.94 -3.26 26.47
C SER A 311 -5.09 -1.77 26.16
N ARG A 312 -4.39 -0.89 26.90
CA ARG A 312 -4.40 0.55 26.64
C ARG A 312 -3.77 0.88 25.28
N GLN A 313 -2.66 0.25 24.92
CA GLN A 313 -2.02 0.46 23.61
C GLN A 313 -2.90 -0.04 22.46
N ARG A 314 -3.57 -1.18 22.64
CA ARG A 314 -4.49 -1.76 21.64
C ARG A 314 -5.78 -0.98 21.44
N GLN A 315 -6.18 -0.16 22.40
CA GLN A 315 -7.38 0.68 22.31
C GLN A 315 -7.06 2.11 21.90
N ALA A 316 -5.80 2.54 21.95
CA ALA A 316 -5.43 3.89 21.55
C ALA A 316 -5.72 4.09 20.07
N SER A 317 -6.44 5.18 19.75
CA SER A 317 -6.67 5.59 18.37
C SER A 317 -5.34 5.77 17.64
N ASP A 318 -5.25 5.24 16.43
CA ASP A 318 -4.03 5.29 15.62
C ASP A 318 -4.29 5.89 14.23
N GLY A 319 -3.25 6.52 13.69
CA GLY A 319 -3.25 6.97 12.30
C GLY A 319 -2.96 5.78 11.39
N HIS A 320 -3.71 5.66 10.29
CA HIS A 320 -3.30 4.79 9.20
C HIS A 320 -2.16 5.47 8.43
N MET A 321 -1.04 4.76 8.23
CA MET A 321 0.14 5.22 7.46
C MET A 321 0.96 6.37 8.05
N THR A 322 0.94 6.62 9.37
CA THR A 322 2.10 7.28 9.99
C THR A 322 3.18 6.22 10.06
N GLY A 323 4.04 6.18 9.03
CA GLY A 323 5.06 5.13 8.88
C GLY A 323 6.09 5.09 10.00
#